data_AF-A0A924MIR6-F1
#
_entry.id   AF-A0A924MIR6-F1
#
_cell.length_a   1.000
_cell.length_b   1.000
_cell.length_c   1.000
_cell.angle_alpha   90.00
_cell.angle_beta   90.00
_cell.angle_gamma   90.00
#
_symmetry.space_group_name_H-M   'P 1'
#
loop_
_entity.id
_entity.type
_entity.pdbx_description
1 polymer ?
#
loop_
_entity_poly.entity_id
_entity_poly.type
_entity_poly.pdbx_seq_one_letter_code
_entity_poly.pdbx_strand_id
1 'polypeptide(L)'
;SDADYDFISLDIRKSNIKLGFYGELEFSAETGKFLTSKDLQFPDFNHFRGNKALSFTPAKNQFLFLNFYLESTNQSYFEAHAEQNFKGFFTNKIPLLRKLKLQELVGLNYLSTPHLTNYKELYFGLAYIGIKVYFGFAFDGNKQVQSGFRIAYGF
;
A
#
# COMPACT_ATOMS: atom_id res chain seq x y z
N SER A 1 -10.30 -18.93 -23.78
CA SER A 1 -10.27 -19.85 -22.64
C SER A 1 -11.55 -19.68 -21.85
N ASP A 2 -12.26 -20.77 -21.59
CA ASP A 2 -13.30 -20.83 -20.56
C ASP A 2 -12.57 -21.09 -19.24
N ALA A 3 -12.39 -20.06 -18.41
CA ALA A 3 -11.84 -20.24 -17.08
C ALA A 3 -13.00 -20.61 -16.15
N ASP A 4 -13.02 -21.85 -15.65
CA ASP A 4 -14.00 -22.33 -14.66
C ASP A 4 -13.41 -22.23 -13.25
N TYR A 5 -13.78 -21.14 -12.55
CA TYR A 5 -13.35 -20.89 -11.18
C TYR A 5 -14.43 -20.20 -10.35
N ASP A 6 -14.44 -20.54 -9.06
CA ASP A 6 -15.25 -19.87 -8.05
C ASP A 6 -14.33 -19.00 -7.20
N PHE A 7 -14.61 -17.71 -7.11
CA PHE A 7 -13.83 -16.76 -6.31
C PHE A 7 -14.74 -15.98 -5.37
N ILE A 8 -14.36 -15.93 -4.10
CA ILE A 8 -15.02 -15.09 -3.09
C ILE A 8 -14.02 -14.10 -2.54
N SER A 9 -14.43 -12.83 -2.46
CA SER A 9 -13.66 -11.79 -1.79
C SER A 9 -14.54 -10.94 -0.88
N LEU A 10 -13.90 -10.35 0.13
CA LEU A 10 -14.46 -9.34 1.00
C LEU A 10 -13.49 -8.17 1.01
N ASP A 11 -14.01 -7.00 0.67
CA ASP A 11 -13.26 -5.75 0.62
C ASP A 11 -13.94 -4.70 1.49
N ILE A 12 -13.16 -4.07 2.35
CA ILE A 12 -13.58 -2.95 3.18
C ILE A 12 -12.58 -1.82 2.96
N ARG A 13 -13.07 -0.68 2.48
CA ARG A 13 -12.24 0.50 2.26
C ARG A 13 -12.92 1.75 2.77
N LYS A 14 -12.13 2.64 3.36
CA LYS A 14 -12.61 3.96 3.78
C LYS A 14 -11.48 4.99 3.66
N SER A 15 -11.73 6.00 2.84
CA SER A 15 -10.85 7.15 2.67
C SER A 15 -11.41 8.38 3.40
N ASN A 16 -10.54 9.37 3.66
CA ASN A 16 -10.90 10.67 4.24
C ASN A 16 -11.58 10.59 5.61
N ILE A 17 -11.17 9.65 6.47
CA ILE A 17 -11.65 9.57 7.85
C ILE A 17 -11.03 10.73 8.61
N LYS A 18 -11.86 11.74 8.94
CA LYS A 18 -11.41 12.92 9.67
C LYS A 18 -11.22 12.57 11.14
N LEU A 19 -9.97 12.65 11.61
CA LEU A 19 -9.59 12.44 13.02
C LEU A 19 -9.40 13.78 13.77
N GLY A 20 -10.01 14.86 13.25
CA GLY A 20 -9.88 16.20 13.81
C GLY A 20 -8.43 16.70 13.77
N PHE A 21 -7.88 17.02 14.94
CA PHE A 21 -6.52 17.56 15.06
C PHE A 21 -5.41 16.61 14.61
N TYR A 22 -5.67 15.30 14.57
CA TYR A 22 -4.69 14.30 14.12
C TYR A 22 -4.65 14.13 12.60
N GLY A 23 -5.51 14.85 11.86
CA GLY A 23 -5.56 14.83 10.41
C GLY A 23 -6.55 13.82 9.84
N GLU A 24 -6.15 13.09 8.80
CA GLU A 24 -7.02 12.18 8.04
C GLU A 24 -6.40 10.79 7.93
N LEU A 25 -7.21 9.76 8.14
CA LEU A 25 -6.84 8.37 7.93
C LEU A 25 -7.52 7.83 6.67
N GLU A 26 -6.78 7.05 5.91
CA GLU A 26 -7.29 6.17 4.87
C GLU A 26 -6.86 4.74 5.16
N PHE A 27 -7.78 3.80 4.99
CA PHE A 27 -7.46 2.38 5.07
C PHE A 27 -8.26 1.55 4.07
N SER A 28 -7.70 0.41 3.70
CA SER A 28 -8.37 -0.66 2.98
C SER A 28 -7.91 -2.01 3.51
N ALA A 29 -8.81 -2.97 3.53
CA ALA A 29 -8.52 -4.35 3.83
C ALA A 29 -9.33 -5.22 2.87
N GLU A 30 -8.65 -6.13 2.19
CA GLU A 30 -9.23 -7.04 1.22
C GLU A 30 -8.75 -8.46 1.55
N THR A 31 -9.68 -9.41 1.48
CA THR A 31 -9.35 -10.83 1.61
C THR A 31 -10.09 -11.59 0.54
N GLY A 32 -9.44 -12.57 -0.07
CA GLY A 32 -10.02 -13.35 -1.14
C GLY A 32 -9.57 -14.79 -1.10
N LYS A 33 -10.37 -15.69 -1.68
CA LYS A 33 -10.03 -17.09 -1.85
C LYS A 33 -10.69 -17.66 -3.10
N PHE A 34 -9.89 -18.31 -3.94
CA PHE A 34 -10.40 -19.19 -4.99
C PHE A 34 -10.83 -20.53 -4.36
N LEU A 35 -12.09 -20.91 -4.57
CA LEU A 35 -12.68 -22.17 -4.06
C LEU A 35 -12.43 -23.33 -5.04
N THR A 36 -12.42 -23.01 -6.34
CA THR A 36 -12.13 -23.94 -7.44
C THR A 36 -11.09 -23.30 -8.36
N SER A 37 -10.08 -24.05 -8.78
CA SER A 37 -8.92 -23.53 -9.54
C SER A 37 -8.58 -24.42 -10.74
N LYS A 38 -9.58 -25.05 -11.37
CA LYS A 38 -9.35 -26.14 -12.33
C LYS A 38 -8.66 -25.71 -13.62
N ASP A 39 -8.85 -24.46 -14.06
CA ASP A 39 -8.27 -23.93 -15.29
C ASP A 39 -7.76 -22.47 -15.19
N LEU A 40 -7.41 -22.01 -13.98
CA LEU A 40 -6.86 -20.65 -13.79
C LEU A 40 -5.47 -20.54 -14.43
N GLN A 41 -5.35 -19.69 -15.44
CA GLN A 41 -4.06 -19.32 -16.02
C GLN A 41 -3.50 -18.10 -15.27
N PHE A 42 -2.19 -17.86 -15.38
CA PHE A 42 -1.54 -16.72 -14.72
C PHE A 42 -2.25 -15.36 -14.87
N PRO A 43 -2.87 -15.01 -16.03
CA PRO A 43 -3.64 -13.78 -16.18
C PRO A 43 -4.91 -13.69 -15.32
N ASP A 44 -5.43 -14.82 -14.83
CA ASP A 44 -6.66 -14.91 -14.03
C ASP A 44 -6.37 -14.86 -12.52
N PHE A 45 -5.10 -14.73 -12.13
CA PHE A 45 -4.69 -14.70 -10.72
C PHE A 45 -5.01 -13.34 -10.11
N ASN A 46 -5.19 -13.28 -8.79
CA ASN A 46 -5.27 -11.99 -8.13
C ASN A 46 -3.88 -11.34 -8.11
N HIS A 47 -3.77 -10.13 -8.67
CA HIS A 47 -2.50 -9.41 -8.83
C HIS A 47 -2.39 -8.25 -7.85
N PHE A 48 -1.37 -8.26 -7.00
CA PHE A 48 -1.09 -7.17 -6.06
C PHE A 48 -0.32 -6.03 -6.74
N ARG A 49 -0.71 -4.78 -6.43
CA ARG A 49 -0.10 -3.59 -7.03
C ARG A 49 1.21 -3.26 -6.32
N GLY A 50 2.32 -3.71 -6.88
CA GLY A 50 3.67 -3.40 -6.40
C GLY A 50 4.20 -2.01 -6.80
N ASN A 51 5.45 -1.76 -6.44
CA ASN A 51 6.27 -0.73 -7.07
C ASN A 51 7.78 -1.04 -7.00
N LYS A 52 8.45 -1.01 -8.16
CA LYS A 52 9.92 -1.09 -8.28
C LYS A 52 10.57 0.25 -8.62
N ALA A 53 9.81 1.20 -9.16
CA ALA A 53 10.34 2.47 -9.61
C ALA A 53 10.58 3.41 -8.42
N LEU A 54 11.68 4.16 -8.47
CA LEU A 54 11.95 5.22 -7.49
C LEU A 54 10.82 6.27 -7.50
N SER A 55 10.33 6.60 -8.69
CA SER A 55 9.29 7.59 -8.90
C SER A 55 8.08 6.98 -9.58
N PHE A 56 6.87 7.30 -9.12
CA PHE A 56 5.63 6.65 -9.58
C PHE A 56 4.40 7.55 -9.45
N THR A 57 3.35 7.22 -10.19
CA THR A 57 2.03 7.82 -10.01
C THR A 57 1.30 7.07 -8.90
N PRO A 58 0.82 7.77 -7.85
CA PRO A 58 0.16 7.11 -6.74
C PRO A 58 -1.14 6.44 -7.20
N ALA A 59 -1.27 5.14 -6.93
CA ALA A 59 -2.50 4.39 -7.10
C ALA A 59 -3.07 3.95 -5.74
N LYS A 60 -4.38 3.68 -5.70
CA LYS A 60 -5.01 3.07 -4.53
C LYS A 60 -4.48 1.65 -4.32
N ASN A 61 -4.32 1.28 -3.05
CA ASN A 61 -3.89 -0.04 -2.59
C ASN A 61 -2.58 -0.47 -3.25
N GLN A 62 -1.60 0.43 -3.25
CA GLN A 62 -0.30 0.20 -3.89
C GLN A 62 0.79 0.05 -2.84
N PHE A 63 1.55 -1.03 -2.96
CA PHE A 63 2.76 -1.27 -2.21
C PHE A 63 3.93 -0.43 -2.77
N LEU A 64 4.79 0.08 -1.89
CA LEU A 64 5.91 0.95 -2.25
C LEU A 64 7.15 0.18 -2.70
N PHE A 65 7.32 -1.06 -2.21
CA PHE A 65 8.53 -1.86 -2.39
C PHE A 65 8.23 -3.27 -2.93
N LEU A 66 6.98 -3.72 -2.91
CA LEU A 66 6.60 -5.03 -3.43
C LEU A 66 6.96 -5.14 -4.91
N ASN A 67 7.61 -6.23 -5.30
CA ASN A 67 8.00 -6.48 -6.69
C ASN A 67 6.75 -6.72 -7.55
N PHE A 68 6.59 -5.95 -8.63
CA PHE A 68 5.58 -6.24 -9.65
C PHE A 68 5.71 -7.66 -10.21
N TYR A 69 4.56 -8.30 -10.49
CA TYR A 69 4.38 -9.58 -11.20
C TYR A 69 4.75 -10.88 -10.48
N LEU A 70 5.47 -10.86 -9.37
CA LEU A 70 5.87 -12.11 -8.68
C LEU A 70 4.85 -12.57 -7.64
N GLU A 71 4.06 -11.65 -7.12
CA GLU A 71 3.08 -11.93 -6.07
C GLU A 71 1.69 -11.93 -6.70
N SER A 72 1.35 -13.02 -7.39
CA SER A 72 -0.01 -13.24 -7.88
C SER A 72 -0.45 -14.59 -7.40
N THR A 73 -1.68 -14.70 -6.92
CA THR A 73 -2.17 -15.93 -6.30
C THR A 73 -3.50 -16.35 -6.88
N ASN A 74 -3.62 -17.65 -7.13
CA ASN A 74 -4.87 -18.34 -7.42
C ASN A 74 -5.42 -19.08 -6.19
N GLN A 75 -4.95 -18.71 -5.00
CA GLN A 75 -5.33 -19.32 -3.72
C GLN A 75 -6.00 -18.28 -2.82
N SER A 76 -5.74 -18.30 -1.50
CA SER A 76 -6.20 -17.26 -0.60
C SER A 76 -5.22 -16.09 -0.52
N TYR A 77 -5.71 -14.91 -0.18
CA TYR A 77 -4.88 -13.77 0.19
C TYR A 77 -5.56 -12.88 1.21
N PHE A 78 -4.74 -12.11 1.91
CA PHE A 78 -5.16 -10.98 2.72
C PHE A 78 -4.24 -9.79 2.42
N GLU A 79 -4.83 -8.68 2.03
CA GLU A 79 -4.17 -7.42 1.70
C GLU A 79 -4.74 -6.32 2.60
N ALA A 80 -3.87 -5.49 3.17
CA ALA A 80 -4.31 -4.33 3.92
C ALA A 80 -3.37 -3.15 3.72
N HIS A 81 -3.95 -1.96 3.67
CA HIS A 81 -3.26 -0.69 3.54
C HIS A 81 -3.83 0.28 4.55
N ALA A 82 -2.97 1.08 5.19
CA ALA A 82 -3.39 2.24 5.96
C ALA A 82 -2.38 3.37 5.80
N GLU A 83 -2.86 4.57 5.51
CA GLU A 83 -2.06 5.80 5.47
C GLU A 83 -2.72 6.86 6.35
N GLN A 84 -1.99 7.34 7.35
CA GLN A 84 -2.32 8.49 8.16
C GLN A 84 -1.64 9.73 7.60
N ASN A 85 -2.44 10.74 7.26
CA ASN A 85 -1.96 12.07 6.92
C ASN A 85 -2.22 13.01 8.10
N PHE A 86 -1.16 13.50 8.72
CA PHE A 86 -1.23 14.39 9.89
C PHE A 86 -1.53 15.85 9.55
N LYS A 87 -1.65 16.19 8.25
CA LYS A 87 -2.01 17.54 7.76
C LYS A 87 -1.12 18.67 8.32
N GLY A 88 0.14 18.37 8.60
CA GLY A 88 1.12 19.33 9.11
C GLY A 88 1.13 19.44 10.64
N PHE A 89 0.63 18.46 11.38
CA PHE A 89 0.55 18.50 12.84
C PHE A 89 1.92 18.75 13.51
N PHE A 90 3.01 18.22 12.95
CA PHE A 90 4.36 18.32 13.46
C PHE A 90 5.16 19.44 12.76
N THR A 91 5.14 19.49 11.43
CA THR A 91 5.88 20.42 10.57
C THR A 91 5.43 21.85 10.78
N ASN A 92 4.14 22.10 11.06
CA ASN A 92 3.64 23.45 11.33
C ASN A 92 4.12 24.01 12.69
N LYS A 93 4.61 23.16 13.60
CA LYS A 93 5.19 23.61 14.87
C LYS A 93 6.62 24.12 14.70
N ILE A 94 7.29 23.81 13.60
CA ILE A 94 8.66 24.23 13.33
C ILE A 94 8.62 25.55 12.52
N PRO A 95 9.08 26.69 13.07
CA PRO A 95 8.88 28.01 12.47
C PRO A 95 9.38 28.15 11.02
N LEU A 96 10.47 27.46 10.67
CA LEU A 96 11.05 27.47 9.32
C LEU A 96 10.22 26.62 8.33
N LEU A 97 9.69 25.48 8.77
CA LEU A 97 8.95 24.54 7.92
C LEU A 97 7.47 24.89 7.81
N ARG A 98 6.90 25.64 8.76
CA ARG A 98 5.51 26.07 8.77
C ARG A 98 5.09 26.80 7.49
N LYS A 99 6.01 27.58 6.89
CA LYS A 99 5.74 28.30 5.63
C LYS A 99 5.56 27.36 4.43
N LEU A 100 6.19 26.20 4.46
CA LEU A 100 6.10 25.19 3.41
C LEU A 100 4.80 24.38 3.48
N LYS A 101 4.07 24.41 4.61
CA LYS A 101 2.81 23.66 4.80
C LYS A 101 2.93 22.18 4.43
N LEU A 102 4.06 21.57 4.79
CA LEU A 102 4.34 20.16 4.54
C LEU A 102 3.33 19.28 5.31
N GLN A 103 2.82 18.25 4.67
CA GLN A 103 1.95 17.26 5.32
C GLN A 103 2.75 16.00 5.61
N GLU A 104 2.71 15.52 6.84
CA GLU A 104 3.37 14.28 7.25
C GLU A 104 2.47 13.09 6.96
N LEU A 105 3.08 12.05 6.41
CA LEU A 105 2.43 10.81 6.05
C LEU A 105 3.11 9.69 6.82
N VAL A 106 2.31 8.78 7.37
CA VAL A 106 2.79 7.52 7.91
C VAL A 106 1.88 6.44 7.39
N GLY A 107 2.43 5.36 6.88
CA GLY A 107 1.61 4.27 6.39
C GLY A 107 2.22 2.90 6.64
N LEU A 108 1.32 1.93 6.56
CA LEU A 108 1.61 0.53 6.66
C LEU A 108 0.88 -0.23 5.56
N ASN A 109 1.58 -1.16 4.93
CA ASN A 109 0.98 -2.11 4.00
C ASN A 109 1.25 -3.53 4.51
N TYR A 110 0.31 -4.43 4.30
CA TYR A 110 0.41 -5.82 4.70
C TYR A 110 -0.12 -6.71 3.59
N LEU A 111 0.62 -7.77 3.30
CA LEU A 111 0.22 -8.80 2.34
C LEU A 111 0.53 -10.17 2.93
N SER A 112 -0.46 -11.05 2.86
CA SER A 112 -0.34 -12.45 3.23
C SER A 112 -0.92 -13.31 2.11
N THR A 113 -0.07 -14.15 1.53
CA THR A 113 -0.45 -15.19 0.58
C THR A 113 0.23 -16.50 1.01
N PRO A 114 -0.21 -17.66 0.49
CA PRO A 114 0.44 -18.95 0.75
C PRO A 114 1.92 -19.00 0.36
N HIS A 115 2.35 -18.15 -0.59
CA HIS A 115 3.76 -18.04 -0.99
C HIS A 115 4.52 -16.96 -0.22
N LEU A 116 3.82 -15.88 0.16
CA LEU A 116 4.37 -14.73 0.87
C LEU A 116 3.54 -14.48 2.14
N THR A 117 3.86 -15.21 3.20
CA THR A 117 2.97 -15.33 4.37
C THR A 117 2.86 -14.07 5.22
N ASN A 118 3.91 -13.26 5.32
CA ASN A 118 3.98 -12.15 6.29
C ASN A 118 4.74 -10.94 5.73
N TYR A 119 4.31 -10.43 4.58
CA TYR A 119 4.92 -9.26 4.00
C TYR A 119 4.37 -7.97 4.60
N LYS A 120 5.26 -7.08 5.02
CA LYS A 120 4.94 -5.82 5.70
C LYS A 120 5.75 -4.69 5.10
N GLU A 121 5.11 -3.55 4.84
CA GLU A 121 5.80 -2.31 4.56
C GLU A 121 5.44 -1.28 5.62
N LEU A 122 6.44 -0.55 6.09
CA LEU A 122 6.29 0.57 6.98
C LEU A 122 6.99 1.77 6.35
N TYR A 123 6.31 2.89 6.25
CA TYR A 123 6.87 4.07 5.62
C TYR A 123 6.41 5.36 6.28
N PHE A 124 7.28 6.35 6.18
CA PHE A 124 7.09 7.71 6.66
C PHE A 124 7.37 8.65 5.49
N GLY A 125 6.62 9.72 5.37
CA GLY A 125 6.75 10.61 4.23
C GLY A 125 6.34 12.05 4.50
N LEU A 126 6.65 12.89 3.53
CA LEU A 126 6.28 14.29 3.49
C LEU A 126 5.63 14.57 2.14
N ALA A 127 4.48 15.24 2.17
CA ALA A 127 3.80 15.72 0.99
C ALA A 127 3.86 17.24 0.89
N TYR A 128 4.11 17.71 -0.33
CA TYR A 128 4.15 19.12 -0.71
C TYR A 128 3.66 19.27 -2.14
N ILE A 129 2.60 20.05 -2.36
CA ILE A 129 2.09 20.48 -3.68
C ILE A 129 2.14 19.35 -4.74
N GLY A 130 1.34 18.29 -4.55
CA GLY A 130 1.22 17.19 -5.52
C GLY A 130 2.40 16.21 -5.56
N ILE A 131 3.45 16.43 -4.78
CA ILE A 131 4.59 15.52 -4.62
C ILE A 131 4.52 14.90 -3.22
N LYS A 132 4.70 13.59 -3.14
CA LYS A 132 4.91 12.87 -1.88
C LYS A 132 6.27 12.19 -1.91
N VAL A 133 7.08 12.41 -0.90
CA VAL A 133 8.35 11.70 -0.71
C VAL A 133 8.20 10.78 0.48
N TYR A 134 8.49 9.51 0.26
CA TYR A 134 8.42 8.45 1.26
C TYR A 134 9.80 7.89 1.53
N PHE A 135 10.04 7.49 2.76
CA PHE A 135 11.13 6.64 3.18
C PHE A 135 10.52 5.46 3.93
N GLY A 136 10.87 4.25 3.52
CA GLY A 136 10.23 3.06 4.08
C GLY A 136 11.10 1.82 4.07
N PHE A 137 10.55 0.81 4.71
CA PHE A 137 11.14 -0.48 4.95
C PHE A 137 10.12 -1.56 4.59
N ALA A 138 10.58 -2.58 3.89
CA ALA A 138 9.83 -3.77 3.54
C ALA A 138 10.42 -4.97 4.23
N PHE A 139 9.56 -5.81 4.79
CA PHE A 139 9.89 -7.00 5.54
C PHE A 139 9.13 -8.19 4.95
N ASP A 140 9.82 -9.31 4.80
CA ASP A 140 9.22 -10.61 4.57
C ASP A 140 9.44 -11.47 5.83
N GLY A 141 8.36 -11.69 6.57
CA GLY A 141 8.42 -12.27 7.92
C GLY A 141 9.24 -11.38 8.86
N ASN A 142 10.37 -11.90 9.34
CA ASN A 142 11.29 -11.19 10.22
C ASN A 142 12.51 -10.61 9.49
N LYS A 143 12.62 -10.83 8.18
CA LYS A 143 13.77 -10.37 7.38
C LYS A 143 13.41 -9.09 6.67
N GLN A 144 14.23 -8.05 6.84
CA GLN A 144 14.14 -6.86 6.02
C GLN A 144 14.62 -7.21 4.59
N VAL A 145 13.74 -7.04 3.61
CA VAL A 145 14.03 -7.36 2.20
C VAL A 145 14.41 -6.13 1.39
N GLN A 146 13.87 -4.96 1.75
CA GLN A 146 14.17 -3.71 1.07
C GLN A 146 13.99 -2.51 1.99
N SER A 147 14.75 -1.45 1.74
CA SER A 147 14.46 -0.12 2.27
C SER A 147 14.90 0.94 1.27
N GLY A 148 14.32 2.13 1.38
CA GLY A 148 14.77 3.26 0.59
C GLY A 148 13.74 4.35 0.41
N PHE A 149 14.08 5.29 -0.44
CA PHE A 149 13.21 6.40 -0.80
C PHE A 149 12.28 6.01 -1.95
N ARG A 150 11.11 6.64 -1.97
CA ARG A 150 10.12 6.59 -3.04
C ARG A 150 9.50 7.96 -3.24
N ILE A 151 9.23 8.34 -4.48
CA ILE A 151 8.70 9.65 -4.83
C ILE A 151 7.40 9.43 -5.61
N ALA A 152 6.27 9.80 -5.04
CA ALA A 152 5.01 9.82 -5.76
C ALA A 152 4.75 11.22 -6.31
N TYR A 153 4.33 11.30 -7.56
CA TYR A 153 3.92 12.54 -8.21
C TYR A 153 2.73 12.26 -9.14
N GLY A 154 1.75 13.16 -9.15
CA GLY A 154 0.55 12.99 -9.97
C GLY A 154 -0.49 14.05 -9.65
N PHE A 155 -1.22 14.49 -10.67
CA PHE A 155 -2.27 15.48 -10.62
C PHE A 155 -3.62 14.82 -10.87
#